data_AF-A0A2H1EHU4-F1
#
_entry.id   AF-A0A2H1EHU4-F1
#
_cell.length_a   1.000
_cell.length_b   1.000
_cell.length_c   1.000
_cell.angle_alpha   90.00
_cell.angle_beta   90.00
_cell.angle_gamma   90.00
#
_symmetry.space_group_name_H-M   'P 1'
#
loop_
_entity.id
_entity.type
_entity.pdbx_description
1 polymer ?
#
loop_
_entity_poly.entity_id
_entity_poly.type
_entity_poly.pdbx_seq_one_letter_code
_entity_poly.pdbx_strand_id
1 'polypeptide(L)'
;MREVKYLRTISELQSFIENDLQAHKKKSSEYSEAIGEKLRSENTASDSAEMAELKEKLDGPTDPKKKKPIKKKDQKTNWYDFNNISIYDGIGTKGELEIYFKALEEIKARIEKLEKIKTTVDDMIEKGVKKDLGCIIFLTQDLNLQIAFIKPRQSKTRFSYKSIASMPVEIYH
;
A
#
# COMPACT_ATOMS: atom_id res chain seq x y z
N MET A 1 -0.40 -1.09 -3.50
CA MET A 1 -1.25 -1.11 -4.70
C MET A 1 -0.38 -0.78 -5.90
N ARG A 2 -0.41 -1.59 -6.96
CA ARG A 2 0.32 -1.33 -8.21
C ARG A 2 -0.68 -0.73 -9.19
N GLU A 3 -0.64 0.59 -9.38
CA GLU A 3 -1.62 1.27 -10.21
C GLU A 3 -0.91 2.12 -11.25
N VAL A 4 -1.42 2.05 -12.48
CA VAL A 4 -1.02 2.93 -13.57
C VAL A 4 -1.88 4.19 -13.46
N LYS A 5 -1.24 5.36 -13.39
CA LYS A 5 -1.94 6.64 -13.23
C LYS A 5 -1.59 7.61 -14.33
N TYR A 6 -2.62 8.21 -14.92
CA TYR A 6 -2.47 9.29 -15.89
C TYR A 6 -2.51 10.64 -15.17
N LEU A 7 -1.53 11.48 -15.45
CA LEU A 7 -1.40 12.81 -14.90
C LEU A 7 -1.29 13.79 -16.06
N ARG A 8 -2.03 14.90 -15.97
CA ARG A 8 -2.10 15.90 -17.04
C ARG A 8 -0.85 16.76 -17.08
N THR A 9 -0.14 16.86 -15.95
CA THR A 9 1.04 17.71 -15.78
C THR A 9 2.07 17.04 -14.87
N ILE A 10 3.32 17.48 -14.94
CA ILE A 10 4.36 17.09 -13.98
C ILE A 10 4.11 17.72 -12.61
N SER A 11 3.46 18.88 -12.55
CA SER A 11 3.01 19.45 -11.27
C SER A 11 2.02 18.53 -10.56
N GLU A 12 1.11 17.87 -11.29
CA GLU A 12 0.24 16.83 -10.71
C GLU A 12 1.04 15.63 -10.17
N LEU A 13 2.18 15.28 -10.79
CA LEU A 13 3.08 14.24 -10.27
C LEU A 13 3.75 14.66 -8.95
N GLN A 14 4.26 15.89 -8.87
CA GLN A 14 4.81 16.43 -7.63
C GLN A 14 3.77 16.40 -6.51
N SER A 15 2.56 16.90 -6.77
CA SER A 15 1.46 16.88 -5.79
C SER A 15 1.06 15.46 -5.42
N PHE A 16 1.06 14.52 -6.37
CA PHE A 16 0.77 13.11 -6.09
C PHE A 16 1.78 12.51 -5.10
N ILE A 17 3.08 12.71 -5.34
CA ILE A 17 4.15 12.19 -4.46
C ILE A 17 4.08 12.88 -3.09
N GLU A 18 3.87 14.20 -3.06
CA GLU A 18 3.77 14.98 -1.82
C GLU A 18 2.57 14.51 -0.96
N ASN A 19 1.41 14.29 -1.58
CA ASN A 19 0.23 13.80 -0.87
C ASN A 19 0.45 12.39 -0.30
N ASP A 20 1.09 11.49 -1.06
CA ASP A 20 1.41 10.14 -0.59
C ASP A 20 2.40 10.19 0.59
N LEU A 21 3.41 11.05 0.49
CA LEU A 21 4.38 11.30 1.54
C LEU A 21 3.72 11.86 2.81
N GLN A 22 2.82 12.83 2.70
CA GLN A 22 2.05 13.35 3.84
C GLN A 22 1.17 12.29 4.49
N ALA A 23 0.48 11.47 3.68
CA ALA A 23 -0.33 10.36 4.18
C ALA A 23 0.53 9.34 4.96
N HIS A 24 1.72 9.02 4.46
CA HIS A 24 2.65 8.12 5.14
C HIS A 24 3.24 8.74 6.41
N LYS A 25 3.60 10.04 6.42
CA LYS A 25 4.04 10.75 7.62
C LYS A 25 2.97 10.77 8.70
N LYS A 26 1.71 11.01 8.32
CA LYS A 26 0.57 10.95 9.24
C LYS A 26 0.45 9.57 9.90
N LYS A 27 0.44 8.50 9.10
CA LYS A 27 0.41 7.11 9.62
C LYS A 27 1.61 6.78 10.51
N SER A 28 2.81 7.26 10.16
CA SER A 28 4.00 7.08 11.00
C SER A 28 3.84 7.74 12.36
N SER A 29 3.19 8.92 12.41
CA SER A 29 2.86 9.60 13.66
C SER A 29 1.83 8.81 14.47
N GLU A 30 0.76 8.34 13.83
CA GLU A 30 -0.29 7.52 14.45
C GLU A 30 0.30 6.24 15.08
N TYR A 31 1.21 5.55 14.38
CA TYR A 31 1.89 4.37 14.94
C TYR A 31 2.80 4.72 16.12
N SER A 32 3.54 5.83 16.03
CA SER A 32 4.41 6.28 17.13
C SER A 32 3.61 6.65 18.37
N GLU A 33 2.46 7.30 18.18
CA GLU A 33 1.53 7.64 19.25
C GLU A 33 0.91 6.40 19.88
N ALA A 34 0.43 5.45 19.07
CA ALA A 34 -0.09 4.18 19.54
C ALA A 34 0.95 3.38 20.37
N ILE A 35 2.20 3.34 19.91
CA ILE A 35 3.32 2.75 20.68
C ILE A 35 3.48 3.46 22.02
N GLY A 36 3.54 4.79 22.00
CA GLY A 36 3.73 5.59 23.21
C GLY A 36 2.58 5.45 24.21
N GLU A 37 1.35 5.33 23.75
CA GLU A 37 0.17 5.05 24.57
C GLU A 37 0.25 3.66 25.20
N LYS A 38 0.56 2.65 24.38
CA LYS A 38 0.64 1.23 24.79
C LYS A 38 1.81 0.95 25.73
N LEU A 39 2.90 1.69 25.64
CA LEU A 39 4.02 1.59 26.60
C LEU A 39 3.69 2.20 27.97
N ARG A 40 2.74 3.14 28.03
CA ARG A 40 2.31 3.78 29.28
C ARG A 40 1.16 3.04 29.97
N SER A 41 0.37 2.29 29.21
CA SER A 41 -0.68 1.43 29.76
C SER A 41 -0.05 0.14 30.31
N GLU A 42 -0.40 -0.25 31.54
CA GLU A 42 0.20 -1.40 32.22
C GLU A 42 0.08 -2.70 31.40
N ASN A 43 1.20 -3.42 31.31
CA ASN A 43 1.30 -4.71 30.63
C ASN A 43 0.41 -5.76 31.30
N THR A 44 -0.66 -6.15 30.62
CA THR A 44 -1.42 -7.36 30.94
C THR A 44 -1.04 -8.44 29.93
N ALA A 45 0.08 -9.11 30.18
CA ALA A 45 0.32 -10.41 29.57
C ALA A 45 -0.55 -11.42 30.33
N SER A 46 -1.53 -12.00 29.65
CA SER A 46 -2.37 -13.07 30.19
C SER A 46 -1.87 -14.40 29.65
N ASP A 47 -1.74 -15.39 30.54
CA ASP A 47 -1.06 -16.66 30.30
C ASP A 47 -1.63 -17.49 29.13
N SER A 48 -0.74 -17.76 28.17
CA SER A 48 -0.33 -19.06 27.56
C SER A 48 -1.36 -20.16 27.24
N ALA A 49 -2.37 -20.44 28.07
CA ALA A 49 -3.23 -21.62 27.94
C ALA A 49 -4.15 -21.54 26.71
N GLU A 50 -4.82 -20.42 26.49
CA GLU A 50 -5.69 -20.22 25.32
C GLU A 50 -4.89 -20.27 24.01
N MET A 51 -3.66 -19.73 24.01
CA MET A 51 -2.79 -19.77 22.83
C MET A 51 -2.28 -21.19 22.56
N ALA A 52 -2.00 -21.99 23.60
CA ALA A 52 -1.62 -23.38 23.47
C ALA A 52 -2.75 -24.22 22.87
N GLU A 53 -3.99 -24.05 23.33
CA GLU A 53 -5.16 -24.72 22.77
C GLU A 53 -5.43 -24.31 21.31
N LEU A 54 -5.26 -23.01 20.99
CA LEU A 54 -5.42 -22.52 19.62
C LEU A 54 -4.39 -23.13 18.67
N LYS A 55 -3.13 -23.23 19.10
CA LYS A 55 -2.07 -23.90 18.33
C LYS A 55 -2.39 -25.37 18.07
N GLU A 56 -2.84 -26.09 19.10
CA GLU A 56 -3.21 -27.51 18.97
C GLU A 56 -4.36 -27.71 17.96
N LYS A 57 -5.37 -26.84 17.99
CA LYS A 57 -6.48 -26.84 17.02
C LYS A 57 -6.02 -26.48 15.60
N LEU A 58 -5.07 -25.54 15.46
CA LEU A 58 -4.53 -25.11 14.17
C LEU A 58 -3.64 -26.17 13.52
N ASP A 59 -2.82 -26.88 14.31
CA ASP A 59 -1.96 -27.95 13.82
C ASP A 59 -2.74 -29.24 13.47
N GLY A 60 -3.92 -29.43 14.06
CA GLY A 60 -4.83 -30.55 13.78
C GLY A 60 -4.28 -31.93 14.21
N PRO A 61 -5.10 -33.01 14.11
CA PRO A 61 -4.62 -34.36 14.37
C PRO A 61 -3.52 -34.73 13.37
N THR A 62 -2.33 -35.06 13.86
CA THR A 62 -1.15 -35.31 13.05
C THR A 62 -1.33 -36.61 12.26
N ASP A 63 -1.75 -36.52 11.00
CA ASP A 63 -1.75 -37.66 10.09
C ASP A 63 -0.29 -38.03 9.75
N PRO A 64 0.20 -39.23 10.14
CA PRO A 64 1.63 -39.55 10.07
C PRO A 64 2.20 -39.59 8.63
N LYS A 65 1.37 -39.44 7.59
CA LYS A 65 1.76 -39.53 6.18
C LYS A 65 2.00 -38.19 5.45
N LYS A 66 1.84 -37.02 6.10
CA LYS A 66 2.11 -35.71 5.50
C LYS A 66 3.09 -34.84 6.32
N LYS A 67 4.20 -35.41 6.78
CA LYS A 67 5.33 -34.60 7.26
C LYS A 67 6.12 -34.04 6.07
N LYS A 68 5.67 -32.91 5.50
CA LYS A 68 6.63 -31.99 4.89
C LYS A 68 7.54 -31.50 6.03
N PRO A 69 8.87 -31.49 5.86
CA PRO A 69 9.75 -31.05 6.92
C PRO A 69 9.53 -29.55 7.14
N ILE A 70 8.73 -29.21 8.14
CA ILE A 70 8.78 -27.90 8.76
C ILE A 70 10.20 -27.81 9.31
N LYS A 71 11.06 -27.13 8.57
CA LYS A 71 12.42 -26.82 9.02
C LYS A 71 12.26 -26.14 10.37
N LYS A 72 12.71 -26.80 11.43
CA LYS A 72 13.02 -26.17 12.72
C LYS A 72 14.07 -25.10 12.44
N LYS A 73 13.66 -23.92 11.98
CA LYS A 73 14.50 -22.73 11.89
C LYS A 73 14.25 -21.97 13.18
N ASP A 74 15.30 -21.92 14.00
CA ASP A 74 15.55 -20.94 15.05
C ASP A 74 14.36 -20.61 15.97
N GLN A 75 14.23 -21.36 17.06
CA GLN A 75 13.39 -21.06 18.22
C GLN A 75 13.87 -19.81 18.98
N LYS A 76 13.80 -18.63 18.34
CA LYS A 76 14.03 -17.33 19.02
C LYS A 76 13.01 -16.25 18.71
N THR A 77 12.03 -16.52 17.84
CA THR A 77 10.94 -15.59 17.54
C THR A 77 9.66 -16.02 18.25
N ASN A 78 8.98 -15.10 18.95
CA ASN A 78 7.65 -15.34 19.54
C ASN A 78 6.53 -15.38 18.47
N TRP A 79 6.81 -15.94 17.30
CA TRP A 79 5.90 -15.96 16.16
C TRP A 79 5.77 -17.39 15.65
N TYR A 80 4.53 -17.84 15.47
CA TYR A 80 4.16 -19.13 14.91
C TYR A 80 3.62 -18.93 13.49
N ASP A 81 4.22 -19.60 12.52
CA ASP A 81 3.81 -19.51 11.12
C ASP A 81 2.73 -20.56 10.81
N PHE A 82 1.52 -20.09 10.50
CA PHE A 82 0.41 -20.88 10.01
C PHE A 82 0.17 -20.63 8.51
N ASN A 83 0.72 -21.50 7.66
CA ASN A 83 0.71 -21.34 6.20
C ASN A 83 1.28 -19.97 5.75
N ASN A 84 0.41 -19.03 5.37
CA ASN A 84 0.77 -17.69 4.89
C ASN A 84 0.50 -16.59 5.94
N ILE A 85 0.24 -16.96 7.19
CA ILE A 85 -0.08 -16.06 8.30
C ILE A 85 0.94 -16.31 9.41
N SER A 86 1.53 -15.26 9.97
CA SER A 86 2.34 -15.35 11.20
C SER A 86 1.51 -14.87 12.38
N ILE A 87 1.42 -15.68 13.43
CA ILE A 87 0.61 -15.44 14.62
C ILE A 87 1.56 -15.26 15.82
N TYR A 88 1.34 -14.22 16.62
CA TYR A 88 2.13 -13.98 17.81
C TYR A 88 1.88 -15.07 18.86
N ASP A 89 2.94 -15.59 19.46
CA ASP A 89 2.92 -16.59 20.52
C ASP A 89 2.69 -15.92 21.88
N GLY A 90 1.46 -15.48 22.10
CA GLY A 90 1.00 -14.87 23.34
C GLY A 90 -0.21 -13.98 23.14
N ILE A 91 -0.84 -13.62 24.26
CA ILE A 91 -1.99 -12.71 24.29
C ILE A 91 -1.59 -11.50 25.14
N GLY A 92 -1.77 -10.31 24.57
CA GLY A 92 -1.51 -9.04 25.25
C GLY A 92 -0.73 -8.04 24.41
N THR A 93 -0.30 -6.96 25.08
CA THR A 93 0.28 -5.75 24.48
C THR A 93 1.61 -5.99 23.76
N LYS A 94 2.35 -7.04 24.11
CA LYS A 94 3.70 -7.29 23.55
C LYS A 94 3.66 -7.62 22.06
N GLY A 95 2.73 -8.47 21.62
CA GLY A 95 2.55 -8.79 20.20
C GLY A 95 2.03 -7.59 19.40
N GLU A 96 1.10 -6.82 19.97
CA GLU A 96 0.62 -5.57 19.37
C GLU A 96 1.78 -4.58 19.16
N LEU A 97 2.62 -4.38 20.18
CA LEU A 97 3.79 -3.50 20.12
C LEU A 97 4.78 -3.95 19.04
N GLU A 98 5.10 -5.26 18.97
CA GLU A 98 5.98 -5.80 17.93
C GLU A 98 5.45 -5.50 16.51
N ILE A 99 4.13 -5.62 16.29
CA ILE A 99 3.49 -5.27 15.01
C ILE A 99 3.64 -3.76 14.74
N TYR A 100 3.34 -2.90 15.72
CA TYR A 100 3.46 -1.45 15.53
C TYR A 100 4.89 -1.02 15.23
N PHE A 101 5.89 -1.58 15.92
CA PHE A 101 7.30 -1.27 15.64
C PHE A 101 7.69 -1.69 14.22
N LYS A 102 7.31 -2.91 13.80
CA LYS A 102 7.57 -3.38 12.44
C LYS A 102 6.91 -2.49 11.38
N ALA A 103 5.65 -2.10 11.60
CA ALA A 103 4.93 -1.20 10.71
C ALA A 103 5.57 0.21 10.68
N LEU A 104 6.06 0.69 11.82
CA LEU A 104 6.74 1.98 11.94
C LEU A 104 8.08 1.99 11.19
N GLU A 105 8.86 0.92 11.26
CA GLU A 105 10.10 0.79 10.50
C GLU A 105 9.82 0.75 8.99
N GLU A 106 8.85 -0.06 8.56
CA GLU A 106 8.49 -0.15 7.15
C GLU A 106 7.99 1.18 6.59
N ILE A 107 7.15 1.90 7.35
CA ILE A 107 6.63 3.19 6.90
C ILE A 107 7.72 4.28 6.86
N LYS A 108 8.67 4.27 7.80
CA LYS A 108 9.82 5.19 7.76
C LYS A 108 10.69 4.94 6.53
N ALA A 109 11.03 3.68 6.25
CA ALA A 109 11.78 3.32 5.04
C ALA A 109 11.03 3.73 3.76
N ARG A 110 9.70 3.63 3.76
CA ARG A 110 8.85 4.08 2.66
C ARG A 110 8.88 5.61 2.48
N ILE A 111 8.82 6.37 3.58
CA ILE A 111 8.93 7.84 3.57
C ILE A 111 10.27 8.28 2.97
N GLU A 112 11.39 7.70 3.41
CA GLU A 112 12.72 8.05 2.90
C GLU A 112 12.85 7.83 1.39
N LYS A 113 12.28 6.74 0.89
CA LYS A 113 12.26 6.46 -0.55
C LYS A 113 11.38 7.45 -1.32
N LEU A 114 10.20 7.79 -0.81
CA LEU A 114 9.33 8.80 -1.43
C LEU A 114 10.00 10.18 -1.45
N GLU A 115 10.72 10.56 -0.41
CA GLU A 115 11.51 11.80 -0.36
C GLU A 115 12.57 11.83 -1.47
N LYS A 116 13.31 10.73 -1.67
CA LYS A 116 14.28 10.62 -2.78
C LYS A 116 13.62 10.74 -4.16
N ILE A 117 12.45 10.12 -4.34
CA ILE A 117 11.69 10.22 -5.59
C ILE A 117 11.25 11.65 -5.84
N LYS A 118 10.73 12.33 -4.80
CA LYS A 118 10.34 13.74 -4.88
C LYS A 118 11.51 14.62 -5.33
N THR A 119 12.66 14.51 -4.65
CA THR A 119 13.88 15.24 -5.04
C THR A 119 14.29 14.94 -6.48
N THR A 120 14.22 13.68 -6.91
CA THR A 120 14.55 13.30 -8.29
C THR A 120 13.59 13.93 -9.31
N VAL A 121 12.30 14.04 -8.99
CA VAL A 121 11.31 14.72 -9.84
C VAL A 121 11.55 16.22 -9.86
N ASP A 122 11.92 16.83 -8.74
CA ASP A 122 12.25 18.25 -8.64
C ASP A 122 13.50 18.56 -9.48
N ASP A 123 14.57 17.77 -9.34
CA ASP A 123 15.79 17.87 -10.16
C ASP A 123 15.51 17.74 -11.66
N MET A 124 14.57 16.85 -12.03
CA MET A 124 14.16 16.65 -13.41
C MET A 124 13.49 17.90 -13.99
N ILE A 125 12.69 18.60 -13.18
CA ILE A 125 12.06 19.86 -13.57
C ILE A 125 13.11 20.96 -13.70
N GLU A 126 14.04 21.06 -12.76
CA GLU A 126 15.14 22.02 -12.80
C GLU A 126 16.03 21.84 -14.03
N LYS A 127 16.23 20.58 -14.47
CA LYS A 127 16.96 20.22 -15.70
C LYS A 127 16.18 20.50 -16.99
N GLY A 128 14.97 21.05 -16.90
CA GLY A 128 14.22 21.57 -18.06
C GLY A 128 13.02 20.74 -18.49
N VAL A 129 12.60 19.73 -17.72
CA VAL A 129 11.31 19.08 -17.97
C VAL A 129 10.18 20.07 -17.65
N LYS A 130 9.36 20.37 -18.67
CA LYS A 130 8.30 21.36 -18.54
C LYS A 130 7.20 20.86 -17.59
N LYS A 131 6.78 21.73 -16.67
CA LYS A 131 5.78 21.42 -15.66
C LYS A 131 4.41 21.04 -16.24
N ASP A 132 4.06 21.59 -17.40
CA ASP A 132 2.79 21.37 -18.12
C ASP A 132 2.76 20.09 -18.97
N LEU A 133 3.85 19.31 -19.00
CA LEU A 133 3.93 18.07 -19.76
C LEU A 133 3.08 16.97 -19.11
N GLY A 134 2.23 16.31 -19.89
CA GLY A 134 1.48 15.15 -19.43
C GLY A 134 2.37 13.93 -19.21
N CYS A 135 2.01 13.07 -18.27
CA CYS A 135 2.71 11.80 -18.05
C CYS A 135 1.77 10.67 -17.64
N ILE A 136 2.23 9.45 -17.87
CA ILE A 136 1.68 8.23 -17.28
C ILE A 136 2.74 7.67 -16.34
N ILE A 137 2.32 7.27 -15.14
CA ILE A 137 3.21 6.74 -14.12
C ILE A 137 2.80 5.34 -13.71
N PHE A 138 3.78 4.56 -13.26
CA PHE A 138 3.58 3.29 -12.58
C PHE A 138 4.51 3.23 -11.37
N LEU A 139 3.94 3.07 -10.18
CA LEU A 139 4.68 2.98 -8.92
C LEU A 139 4.59 1.56 -8.36
N THR A 140 5.73 0.89 -8.21
CA THR A 140 5.78 -0.46 -7.64
C THR A 140 5.67 -0.45 -6.11
N GLN A 141 5.46 -1.63 -5.50
CA GLN A 141 5.46 -1.77 -4.04
C GLN A 141 6.77 -1.35 -3.40
N ASP A 142 7.88 -1.58 -4.10
CA ASP A 142 9.24 -1.24 -3.67
C ASP A 142 9.58 0.24 -3.83
N LEU A 143 8.60 1.03 -4.32
CA LEU A 143 8.70 2.44 -4.68
C LEU A 143 9.64 2.70 -5.86
N ASN A 144 9.65 1.83 -6.86
CA ASN A 144 10.27 2.17 -8.14
C ASN A 144 9.24 2.92 -8.99
N LEU A 145 9.49 4.21 -9.24
CA LEU A 145 8.64 5.05 -10.08
C LEU A 145 9.09 4.96 -11.53
N GLN A 146 8.19 4.50 -12.40
CA GLN A 146 8.35 4.55 -13.85
C GLN A 146 7.48 5.68 -14.41
N ILE A 147 8.04 6.47 -15.32
CA ILE A 147 7.39 7.63 -15.93
C ILE A 147 7.53 7.53 -17.45
N ALA A 148 6.43 7.72 -18.18
CA ALA A 148 6.47 8.00 -19.61
C ALA A 148 5.74 9.31 -19.90
N PHE A 149 6.38 10.20 -20.65
CA PHE A 149 5.78 11.47 -21.05
C PHE A 149 4.84 11.27 -22.23
N ILE A 150 3.69 11.95 -22.18
CA ILE A 150 2.65 11.87 -23.20
C ILE A 150 2.36 13.25 -23.75
N LYS A 151 2.12 13.33 -25.06
CA LYS A 151 1.61 14.56 -25.66
C LYS A 151 0.26 14.89 -25.02
N PRO A 152 -0.03 16.18 -24.77
CA PRO A 152 -1.35 16.57 -24.30
C PRO A 152 -2.39 16.01 -25.28
N ARG A 153 -3.36 15.26 -24.75
CA ARG A 153 -4.52 14.83 -25.54
C ARG A 153 -5.21 16.11 -26.00
N GLN A 154 -5.02 16.51 -27.26
CA GLN A 154 -5.95 17.46 -27.88
C GLN A 154 -7.34 16.89 -27.64
N SER A 155 -8.21 17.66 -26.99
CA SER A 155 -9.62 17.32 -26.93
C SER A 155 -10.05 17.15 -28.38
N LYS A 156 -10.27 15.90 -28.82
CA LYS A 156 -11.03 15.68 -30.04
C LYS A 156 -12.35 16.36 -29.77
N THR A 157 -12.59 17.48 -30.46
CA THR A 157 -13.88 18.15 -30.51
C THR A 157 -14.94 17.09 -30.65
N ARG A 158 -15.85 17.05 -29.69
CA ARG A 158 -16.99 16.14 -29.65
C ARG A 158 -17.68 16.28 -31.01
N PHE A 159 -17.54 15.26 -31.87
CA PHE A 159 -18.36 15.16 -33.07
C PHE A 159 -19.80 15.04 -32.56
N SER A 160 -20.57 16.13 -32.63
CA SER A 160 -22.00 16.06 -32.38
C SER A 160 -22.62 15.44 -33.62
N TYR A 161 -23.09 14.19 -33.48
CA TYR A 161 -23.91 13.58 -34.51
C TYR A 161 -25.26 14.32 -34.51
N LYS A 162 -25.45 15.26 -35.44
CA LYS A 162 -26.79 15.79 -35.74
C LYS A 162 -27.54 14.70 -36.52
N SER A 163 -28.26 13.85 -35.81
CA SER A 163 -29.26 12.97 -36.42
C SER A 163 -30.41 13.84 -36.94
N ILE A 164 -30.40 14.16 -38.23
CA ILE A 164 -31.61 14.63 -38.92
C ILE A 164 -32.33 13.35 -39.38
N ALA A 165 -33.29 12.90 -38.59
CA ALA A 165 -34.30 11.95 -39.06
C ALA A 165 -35.56 12.75 -39.37
N SER A 166 -35.80 13.02 -40.65
CA SER A 166 -37.11 13.43 -41.16
C SER A 166 -37.75 12.19 -41.77
N MET A 167 -38.86 11.73 -41.19
CA MET A 167 -39.73 10.75 -41.85
C MET A 167 -40.94 11.49 -42.43
N PRO A 168 -41.31 11.25 -43.71
CA PRO A 168 -42.56 11.72 -44.24
C PRO A 168 -43.71 10.94 -43.59
N VAL A 169 -44.68 11.67 -43.02
CA VAL A 169 -45.95 11.09 -42.55
C VAL A 169 -46.83 10.88 -43.77
N GLU A 170 -47.01 9.63 -44.21
CA GLU A 170 -48.10 9.29 -45.14
C GLU A 170 -49.42 9.31 -44.36
N ILE A 171 -50.28 10.25 -44.71
CA ILE A 171 -51.67 10.34 -44.26
C ILE A 171 -52.49 9.45 -45.19
N TYR A 172 -53.12 8.39 -44.67
CA TYR A 172 -54.15 7.64 -45.38
C TYR A 172 -55.53 8.18 -44.99
N HIS A 173 -56.32 8.48 -46.02
CA HIS A 173 -57.70 8.98 -45.97
C HIS A 173 -58.71 7.93 -45.52
#